data_AF-A0A8J2LSN9-F1
#
_entry.id   AF-A0A8J2LSN9-F1
#
_cell.length_a   1.000
_cell.length_b   1.000
_cell.length_c   1.000
_cell.angle_alpha   90.00
_cell.angle_beta   90.00
_cell.angle_gamma   90.00
#
_symmetry.space_group_name_H-M   'P 1'
#
loop_
_entity.id
_entity.type
_entity.pdbx_description
1 polymer ?
#
loop_
_entity_poly.entity_id
_entity_poly.type
_entity_poly.pdbx_seq_one_letter_code
_entity_poly.pdbx_strand_id
1 'polypeptide(L)' 'MTAEKDNLSAIFWQVKFSPRRTGHRYVYCGSNIGRISIFDVITGEPVREFAANYREVYDCSWHPDQNEIVSVSVRSIN' A
#
# COMPACT_ATOMS: atom_id res chain seq x y z
N MET A 1 7.54 -21.25 -7.79
CA MET A 1 7.09 -19.96 -7.22
C MET A 1 7.91 -18.89 -7.93
N THR A 2 7.42 -18.42 -9.06
CA THR A 2 8.16 -17.46 -9.90
C THR A 2 8.17 -16.13 -9.16
N ALA A 3 9.35 -15.69 -8.74
CA ALA A 3 9.58 -14.30 -8.37
C ALA A 3 9.05 -13.44 -9.52
N GLU A 4 7.96 -12.72 -9.28
CA GLU A 4 7.39 -11.74 -10.20
C GLU A 4 8.45 -10.66 -10.35
N LYS A 5 9.26 -10.84 -11.40
CA LYS A 5 10.27 -9.95 -11.97
C LYS A 5 10.15 -8.54 -11.40
N ASP A 6 11.11 -8.17 -10.57
CA ASP A 6 11.25 -6.85 -9.95
C ASP A 6 10.77 -5.77 -10.92
N ASN A 7 9.56 -5.26 -10.66
CA ASN A 7 8.95 -4.24 -11.47
C ASN A 7 9.61 -2.92 -11.05
N LEU A 8 10.81 -2.68 -11.58
CA LEU A 8 11.67 -1.52 -11.30
C LEU A 8 11.02 -0.15 -11.61
N SER A 9 9.74 -0.12 -11.99
CA SER A 9 8.93 1.06 -12.33
C SER A 9 7.86 1.41 -11.29
N ALA A 10 7.77 0.64 -10.19
CA ALA A 10 6.83 0.94 -9.12
C ALA A 10 7.28 2.21 -8.36
N ILE A 11 6.46 3.25 -8.44
CA ILE A 11 6.63 4.49 -7.69
C ILE A 11 5.61 4.46 -6.55
N PHE A 12 6.08 4.72 -5.34
CA PHE A 12 5.23 4.80 -4.16
C PHE A 12 4.84 6.24 -3.84
N TRP A 13 3.55 6.46 -3.65
CA TRP A 13 2.98 7.73 -3.26
C TRP A 13 2.70 7.77 -1.77
N GLN A 14 3.02 8.90 -1.13
CA GLN A 14 2.64 9.24 0.24
C GLN A 14 2.86 8.09 1.24
N VAL A 15 4.12 7.75 1.49
CA VAL A 15 4.51 6.68 2.43
C VAL A 15 4.25 7.12 3.87
N LYS A 16 3.50 6.32 4.62
CA LYS A 16 3.05 6.65 5.99
C LYS A 16 3.29 5.50 6.96
N PHE A 17 3.57 5.82 8.22
CA PHE A 17 3.53 4.85 9.30
C PHE A 17 2.09 4.50 9.68
N SER A 18 1.88 3.24 10.00
CA SER A 18 0.62 2.73 10.56
C SER A 18 0.27 3.39 11.90
N PRO A 19 -1.02 3.34 12.31
CA PRO A 19 -1.49 4.00 13.53
C PRO A 19 -0.80 3.52 14.81
N ARG A 20 -0.78 4.37 15.84
CA ARG A 20 -0.11 4.07 17.12
C ARG A 20 -0.53 2.73 17.75
N ARG A 21 -1.78 2.28 17.57
CA ARG A 21 -2.25 1.01 18.12
C ARG A 21 -1.54 -0.22 17.56
N THR A 22 -0.89 -0.11 16.39
CA THR A 22 -0.02 -1.17 15.84
C THR A 22 1.41 -1.08 16.38
N GLY A 23 1.70 -0.12 17.26
CA GLY A 23 3.05 0.24 17.68
C GLY A 23 3.86 0.94 16.59
N HIS A 24 3.20 1.51 15.57
CA HIS A 24 3.85 2.03 14.36
C HIS A 24 4.70 0.98 13.61
N ARG A 25 4.38 -0.31 13.79
CA ARG A 25 5.17 -1.43 13.25
C ARG A 25 5.18 -1.48 11.72
N TYR A 26 4.14 -0.99 11.07
CA TYR A 26 3.97 -1.11 9.63
C TYR A 26 4.15 0.23 8.92
N VAL A 27 4.63 0.17 7.69
CA VAL A 27 4.61 1.26 6.70
C VAL A 27 3.64 0.88 5.59
N TYR A 28 2.86 1.83 5.10
CA TYR A 28 1.95 1.62 4.00
C TYR A 28 2.02 2.74 2.97
N CYS A 29 1.72 2.42 1.71
CA CYS A 29 1.77 3.37 0.61
C CYS A 29 0.86 2.95 -0.55
N GLY A 30 0.40 3.93 -1.31
CA GLY A 30 -0.19 3.71 -2.63
C GLY A 30 0.90 3.67 -3.71
N SER A 31 0.55 3.23 -4.92
CA SER A 31 1.48 3.15 -6.05
C SER A 31 0.87 3.58 -7.37
N ASN A 32 1.75 3.93 -8.32
CA ASN A 32 1.41 4.20 -9.72
C ASN A 32 0.89 2.98 -10.51
N ILE A 33 1.01 1.78 -9.94
CA ILE A 33 0.53 0.52 -10.54
C ILE A 33 -0.80 0.05 -9.93
N GLY A 34 -1.50 0.93 -9.22
CA GLY A 34 -2.83 0.64 -8.69
C GLY A 34 -2.82 -0.29 -7.47
N ARG A 35 -1.70 -0.40 -6.77
CA ARG A 35 -1.58 -1.24 -5.56
C ARG A 35 -1.42 -0.39 -4.31
N ILE A 36 -1.97 -0.87 -3.19
CA ILE A 36 -1.62 -0.40 -1.85
C ILE A 36 -0.83 -1.51 -1.17
N SER A 37 0.39 -1.22 -0.75
CA SER A 37 1.29 -2.20 -0.14
C SER A 37 1.52 -1.83 1.33
N ILE A 38 1.59 -2.85 2.19
CA ILE A 38 1.91 -2.74 3.61
C ILE A 38 3.15 -3.58 3.89
N PHE A 39 4.13 -3.00 4.57
CA PHE A 39 5.40 -3.60 4.94
C PHE A 39 5.55 -3.64 6.45
N ASP A 40 6.16 -4.70 6.97
CA ASP A 40 6.58 -4.78 8.36
C ASP A 40 8.00 -4.20 8.50
N VAL A 41 8.14 -3.17 9.32
CA VAL A 41 9.41 -2.46 9.52
C VAL A 41 10.46 -3.34 10.22
N ILE A 42 10.02 -4.35 11.00
CA ILE A 42 10.92 -5.22 11.73
C ILE A 42 11.58 -6.24 10.81
N THR A 43 10.81 -6.84 9.90
CA THR A 43 11.32 -7.88 9.00
C THR A 43 11.77 -7.33 7.65
N GLY A 44 11.29 -6.15 7.26
CA GLY A 44 11.49 -5.59 5.92
C GLY A 44 10.59 -6.22 4.85
N GLU A 45 9.72 -7.15 5.23
CA GLU A 45 8.92 -7.94 4.29
C GLU A 45 7.55 -7.30 4.02
N PRO A 46 7.00 -7.45 2.79
CA PRO A 46 5.61 -7.11 2.53
C PRO A 46 4.68 -8.06 3.29
N VAL A 47 3.73 -7.50 4.03
CA VAL A 47 2.77 -8.28 4.84
C VAL A 47 1.36 -8.31 4.26
N ARG A 48 1.03 -7.34 3.40
CA ARG A 48 -0.25 -7.29 2.70
C ARG A 48 -0.17 -6.40 1.48
N GLU A 49 -0.95 -6.74 0.47
CA GLU A 49 -1.16 -5.92 -0.70
C GLU A 49 -2.64 -5.90 -1.07
N PHE A 50 -3.14 -4.73 -1.47
CA PHE A 50 -4.47 -4.56 -2.04
C PHE A 50 -4.34 -4.23 -3.51
N ALA A 51 -4.89 -5.11 -4.35
CA ALA A 51 -5.00 -4.92 -5.78
C ALA A 51 -6.50 -4.96 -6.15
N ALA A 52 -7.09 -3.81 -6.42
CA ALA A 52 -8.38 -3.74 -7.10
C ALA A 52 -8.19 -3.10 -8.49
N ASN A 53 -9.29 -2.84 -9.21
CA ASN A 53 -9.28 -2.26 -10.55
C ASN A 53 -8.91 -0.76 -10.57
N TYR A 54 -7.77 -0.43 -9.98
CA TYR A 54 -7.19 0.90 -9.89
C TYR A 54 -6.11 1.06 -10.96
N ARG A 55 -6.02 2.22 -11.61
CA ARG A 55 -4.84 2.56 -12.41
C ARG A 55 -3.69 3.04 -11.53
N GLU A 56 -3.98 3.91 -10.59
CA GLU A 56 -3.00 4.57 -9.73
C GLU A 56 -3.67 4.97 -8.40
N VAL A 57 -2.95 4.82 -7.28
CA VAL A 57 -3.41 5.19 -5.94
C VAL A 57 -2.56 6.35 -5.42
N TYR A 58 -3.08 7.57 -5.48
CA TYR A 58 -2.33 8.79 -5.13
C TYR A 58 -2.14 8.99 -3.64
N ASP A 59 -3.13 8.60 -2.85
CA ASP A 59 -3.06 8.71 -1.41
C ASP A 59 -3.91 7.62 -0.75
N CYS A 60 -3.51 7.27 0.47
CA CYS A 60 -4.26 6.37 1.33
C CYS A 60 -4.08 6.75 2.80
N SER A 61 -5.05 6.39 3.63
CA SER A 61 -5.03 6.65 5.06
C SER A 61 -5.58 5.46 5.82
N TRP A 62 -4.78 4.93 6.73
CA TRP A 62 -5.19 3.88 7.65
C TRP A 62 -5.96 4.50 8.82
N HIS A 63 -7.21 4.06 9.00
CA HIS A 63 -8.03 4.47 10.13
C HIS A 63 -7.28 4.30 11.46
N PRO A 64 -7.30 5.29 12.37
CA PRO A 64 -6.52 5.25 13.61
C PRO A 64 -6.83 4.01 14.46
N ASP A 65 -8.10 3.64 14.55
CA ASP A 65 -8.58 2.58 15.46
C ASP A 65 -9.03 1.28 14.78
N GLN A 66 -9.24 1.29 13.46
CA GLN A 66 -9.87 0.17 12.74
C GLN A 66 -8.92 -0.34 11.66
N ASN A 67 -9.03 -1.63 11.31
CA ASN A 67 -8.20 -2.26 10.28
C ASN A 67 -8.73 -1.96 8.87
N GLU A 68 -8.96 -0.68 8.59
CA GLU A 68 -9.50 -0.18 7.34
C GLU A 68 -8.60 0.90 6.76
N ILE A 69 -8.43 0.90 5.45
CA ILE A 69 -7.68 1.90 4.71
C ILE A 69 -8.62 2.53 3.69
N VAL A 70 -8.72 3.85 3.71
CA VAL A 70 -9.37 4.63 2.65
C VAL A 70 -8.30 5.04 1.66
N SER A 71 -8.63 5.00 0.36
CA SER A 71 -7.73 5.41 -0.71
C SER A 71 -8.43 6.26 -1.75
N VAL A 72 -7.64 7.07 -2.45
CA VAL A 72 -8.08 7.83 -3.62
C VAL A 72 -7.32 7.35 -4.85
N SER A 73 -8.06 6.99 -5.88
CA SER A 73 -7.50 6.34 -7.08
C SER A 73 -8.23 6.75 -8.34
N VAL A 74 -7.54 6.70 -9.47
CA VAL A 74 -8.20 6.76 -10.78
C VAL A 74 -8.81 5.40 -11.07
N ARG A 75 -10.13 5.39 -11.25
CA ARG A 75 -10.85 4.20 -11.71
C ARG A 75 -10.38 3.86 -13.12
N SER A 76 -10.01 2.61 -13.35
CA SER A 76 -9.83 2.16 -14.73
C SER A 76 -11.21 2.05 -15.37
N ILE A 77 -11.43 2.80 -16.46
CA ILE A 77 -12.63 2.66 -17.27
C ILE A 77 -12.36 1.46 -18.19
N ASN A 78 -13.22 0.44 -18.11
CA ASN A 78 -13.21 -0.67 -19.06
C ASN A 78 -13.96 -0.27 -20.32
#